data_AF-A0A1Q6DQV1-F1
#
_entry.id   AF-A0A1Q6DQV1-F1
#
_cell.length_a   1.000
_cell.length_b   1.000
_cell.length_c   1.000
_cell.angle_alpha   90.00
_cell.angle_beta   90.00
_cell.angle_gamma   90.00
#
_symmetry.space_group_name_H-M   'P 1'
#
loop_
_entity.id
_entity.type
_entity.pdbx_description
1 polymer ?
#
loop_
_entity_poly.entity_id
_entity_poly.type
_entity_poly.pdbx_seq_one_letter_code
_entity_poly.pdbx_strand_id
1 'polypeptide(L)'
;MSKLVEKNFDDAWGVLSDLVHVRNEQRFNQYEFTDKGEIFKVAENIHFITFSDTLFLFTNSTSPIELKSLIILVTEIFHKALFNCVPVRAGIGLGRFNVNFEESMFAGPALIDAYYAGENAKWLGITFSEPAGKAASTK
;
A
#
# COMPACT_ATOMS: atom_id res chain seq x y z
N MET A 1 -12.38 2.75 -11.84
CA MET A 1 -13.07 3.79 -11.06
C MET A 1 -13.71 4.86 -11.94
N SER A 2 -13.01 5.44 -12.92
CA SER A 2 -13.52 6.47 -13.85
C SER A 2 -14.91 6.22 -14.43
N LYS A 3 -15.17 5.02 -14.97
CA LYS A 3 -16.51 4.66 -15.50
C LYS A 3 -17.62 4.61 -14.44
N LEU A 4 -17.28 4.31 -13.18
CA LEU A 4 -18.26 4.29 -12.08
C LEU A 4 -18.59 5.73 -11.68
N VAL A 5 -17.57 6.58 -11.53
CA VAL A 5 -17.73 8.01 -11.25
C VAL A 5 -18.62 8.70 -12.30
N GLU A 6 -18.43 8.39 -13.58
CA GLU A 6 -19.24 8.95 -14.67
C GLU A 6 -20.72 8.53 -14.64
N LYS A 7 -21.01 7.31 -14.15
CA LYS A 7 -22.35 6.70 -14.28
C LYS A 7 -23.14 6.71 -12.98
N ASN A 8 -22.47 6.59 -11.85
CA ASN A 8 -23.06 6.56 -10.52
C ASN A 8 -22.06 7.15 -9.50
N PHE A 9 -22.13 8.46 -9.34
CA PHE A 9 -21.22 9.22 -8.49
C PHE A 9 -21.33 8.83 -7.02
N ASP A 10 -22.55 8.65 -6.49
CA ASP A 10 -22.77 8.37 -5.07
C ASP A 10 -22.17 7.01 -4.68
N ASP A 11 -22.36 5.97 -5.52
CA ASP A 11 -21.72 4.67 -5.33
C ASP A 11 -20.20 4.78 -5.40
N ALA A 12 -19.66 5.55 -6.37
CA ALA A 12 -18.22 5.75 -6.48
C ALA A 12 -17.65 6.45 -5.24
N TRP A 13 -18.37 7.44 -4.72
CA TRP A 13 -17.99 8.16 -3.51
C TRP A 13 -18.02 7.25 -2.28
N GLY A 14 -19.03 6.38 -2.15
CA GLY A 14 -19.12 5.37 -1.10
C GLY A 14 -17.91 4.44 -1.12
N VAL A 15 -17.59 3.84 -2.27
CA VAL A 15 -16.44 2.93 -2.43
C VAL A 15 -15.12 3.60 -2.06
N LEU A 16 -14.89 4.84 -2.49
CA LEU A 16 -13.69 5.59 -2.14
C LEU A 16 -13.64 5.93 -0.65
N SER A 17 -14.78 6.27 -0.06
CA SER A 17 -14.89 6.55 1.38
C SER A 17 -14.59 5.31 2.22
N ASP A 18 -15.08 4.15 1.82
CA ASP A 18 -14.83 2.88 2.49
C ASP A 18 -13.35 2.49 2.42
N LEU A 19 -12.70 2.70 1.27
CA LEU A 19 -11.25 2.47 1.13
C LEU A 19 -10.44 3.37 2.06
N VAL A 20 -10.81 4.65 2.12
CA VAL A 20 -10.18 5.64 3.01
C VAL A 20 -10.40 5.29 4.49
N HIS A 21 -11.58 4.80 4.83
CA HIS A 21 -11.91 4.33 6.18
C HIS A 21 -11.02 3.14 6.58
N VAL A 22 -10.96 2.10 5.73
CA VAL A 22 -10.08 0.93 5.94
C VAL A 22 -8.63 1.37 6.15
N ARG A 23 -8.12 2.26 5.30
CA ARG A 23 -6.77 2.83 5.43
C ARG A 23 -6.58 3.50 6.79
N ASN A 24 -7.52 4.36 7.21
CA ASN A 24 -7.41 5.13 8.45
C ASN A 24 -7.31 4.24 9.69
N GLU A 25 -8.10 3.18 9.75
CA GLU A 25 -8.05 2.22 10.85
C GLU A 25 -6.69 1.52 10.92
N GLN A 26 -6.10 1.15 9.78
CA GLN A 26 -4.83 0.40 9.78
C GLN A 26 -3.63 1.24 10.19
N ARG A 27 -3.74 2.58 10.19
CA ARG A 27 -2.63 3.47 10.59
C ARG A 27 -2.21 3.25 12.03
N PHE A 28 -3.11 2.76 12.88
CA PHE A 28 -2.86 2.56 14.30
C PHE A 28 -2.33 1.17 14.64
N ASN A 29 -2.15 0.30 13.63
CA ASN A 29 -1.61 -1.04 13.85
C ASN A 29 -0.18 -0.98 14.39
N GLN A 30 0.14 -1.97 15.21
CA GLN A 30 1.47 -2.21 15.74
C GLN A 30 1.79 -3.69 15.56
N TYR A 31 3.03 -3.98 15.20
CA TYR A 31 3.51 -5.34 14.98
C TYR A 31 4.65 -5.63 15.95
N GLU A 32 4.54 -6.73 16.67
CA GLU A 32 5.61 -7.23 17.53
C GLU A 32 6.35 -8.35 16.80
N PHE A 33 7.65 -8.17 16.59
CA PHE A 33 8.55 -9.16 16.04
C PHE A 33 9.25 -9.88 17.20
N THR A 34 8.62 -10.93 17.70
CA THR A 34 9.02 -11.65 18.92
C THR A 34 10.41 -12.29 18.84
N ASP A 35 10.88 -12.62 17.64
CA ASP A 35 12.23 -13.11 17.37
C ASP A 35 13.31 -12.06 17.63
N LYS A 36 12.96 -10.77 17.57
CA LYS A 36 13.87 -9.63 17.75
C LYS A 36 13.56 -8.77 18.98
N GLY A 37 12.38 -8.94 19.58
CA GLY A 37 11.89 -8.08 20.65
C GLY A 37 11.63 -6.64 20.17
N GLU A 38 11.32 -6.47 18.88
CA GLU A 38 11.12 -5.16 18.26
C GLU A 38 9.62 -4.89 18.03
N ILE A 39 9.19 -3.68 18.35
CA ILE A 39 7.83 -3.19 18.08
C ILE A 39 7.88 -2.22 16.92
N PHE A 40 7.18 -2.54 15.84
CA PHE A 40 7.01 -1.69 14.69
C PHE A 40 5.65 -1.00 14.75
N LYS A 41 5.65 0.33 14.82
CA LYS A 41 4.42 1.13 14.83
C LYS A 41 4.16 1.70 13.43
N VAL A 42 3.01 1.37 12.85
CA VAL A 42 2.67 1.78 11.48
C VAL A 42 2.63 3.29 11.33
N ALA A 43 1.97 4.01 12.25
CA ALA A 43 1.83 5.47 12.20
C ALA A 43 3.16 6.23 12.18
N GLU A 44 4.23 5.65 12.76
CA GLU A 44 5.54 6.30 12.88
C GLU A 44 6.47 5.96 11.71
N ASN A 45 6.25 4.83 11.02
CA ASN A 45 7.22 4.26 10.07
C ASN A 45 6.69 4.10 8.64
N ILE A 46 5.37 4.19 8.43
CA ILE A 46 4.76 4.05 7.10
C ILE A 46 4.01 5.33 6.77
N HIS A 47 4.39 5.96 5.67
CA HIS A 47 3.72 7.12 5.13
C HIS A 47 2.54 6.70 4.27
N PHE A 48 1.42 7.42 4.41
CA PHE A 48 0.18 7.18 3.66
C PHE A 48 -0.17 8.42 2.86
N ILE A 49 -0.37 8.24 1.56
CA ILE A 49 -0.80 9.29 0.64
C ILE A 49 -1.96 8.74 -0.19
N THR A 50 -2.89 9.61 -0.56
CA THR A 50 -4.02 9.23 -1.40
C THR A 50 -4.10 10.16 -2.59
N PHE A 51 -4.12 9.56 -3.78
CA PHE A 51 -4.24 10.26 -5.05
C PHE A 51 -5.49 9.74 -5.75
N SER A 52 -6.57 10.52 -5.72
CA SER A 52 -7.86 10.13 -6.29
C SER A 52 -8.34 8.77 -5.75
N ASP A 53 -8.16 7.69 -6.51
CA ASP A 53 -8.56 6.32 -6.20
C ASP A 53 -7.40 5.39 -5.79
N THR A 54 -6.18 5.93 -5.70
CA THR A 54 -4.97 5.18 -5.38
C THR A 54 -4.48 5.50 -3.97
N LEU A 55 -4.23 4.45 -3.18
CA LEU A 55 -3.48 4.55 -1.94
C LEU A 55 -2.00 4.32 -2.23
N PHE A 56 -1.17 5.28 -1.85
CA PHE A 56 0.27 5.19 -1.96
C PHE A 56 0.90 5.10 -0.57
N LEU A 57 1.62 4.00 -0.33
CA LEU A 57 2.24 3.69 0.95
C LEU A 57 3.74 3.45 0.75
N PHE A 58 4.58 3.97 1.64
CA PHE A 58 6.01 3.75 1.59
C PHE A 58 6.66 3.88 2.97
N THR A 59 7.84 3.29 3.10
CA THR A 59 8.68 3.33 4.30
C THR A 59 9.94 4.15 4.03
N ASN A 60 10.69 4.50 5.08
CA ASN A 60 11.88 5.35 4.95
C ASN A 60 13.15 4.57 4.60
N SER A 61 13.13 3.24 4.74
CA SER A 61 14.25 2.38 4.42
C SER A 61 13.83 1.08 3.73
N THR A 62 14.83 0.33 3.30
CA THR A 62 14.66 -1.02 2.72
C THR A 62 14.89 -2.12 3.77
N SER A 63 14.77 -1.81 5.06
CA SER A 63 15.02 -2.78 6.11
C SER A 63 14.06 -3.98 6.00
N PRO A 64 14.50 -5.21 6.33
CA PRO A 64 13.62 -6.37 6.28
C PRO A 64 12.36 -6.24 7.15
N ILE A 65 12.45 -5.51 8.27
CA ILE A 65 11.32 -5.30 9.19
C ILE A 65 10.30 -4.33 8.58
N GLU A 66 10.76 -3.24 7.96
CA GLU A 66 9.88 -2.32 7.26
C GLU A 66 9.18 -3.00 6.08
N LEU A 67 9.91 -3.79 5.28
CA LEU A 67 9.31 -4.55 4.18
C LEU A 67 8.27 -5.56 4.69
N LYS A 68 8.59 -6.36 5.72
CA LYS A 68 7.64 -7.30 6.34
C LYS A 68 6.40 -6.58 6.87
N SER A 69 6.60 -5.46 7.56
CA SER A 69 5.51 -4.65 8.13
C SER A 69 4.63 -4.02 7.05
N LEU A 70 5.23 -3.57 5.93
CA LEU A 70 4.48 -3.07 4.79
C LEU A 70 3.66 -4.18 4.14
N ILE A 71 4.22 -5.39 3.99
CA ILE A 71 3.48 -6.56 3.47
C ILE A 71 2.29 -6.92 4.35
N ILE A 72 2.49 -6.99 5.67
CA ILE A 72 1.41 -7.25 6.64
C ILE A 72 0.33 -6.18 6.51
N LEU A 73 0.72 -4.90 6.50
CA LEU A 73 -0.20 -3.78 6.38
C LEU A 73 -1.02 -3.81 5.07
N VAL A 74 -0.36 -4.01 3.93
CA VAL A 74 -1.03 -4.07 2.62
C VAL A 74 -1.98 -5.28 2.57
N THR A 75 -1.62 -6.40 3.21
CA THR A 75 -2.48 -7.58 3.35
C THR A 75 -3.72 -7.28 4.18
N GLU A 76 -3.59 -6.58 5.30
CA GLU A 76 -4.73 -6.14 6.12
C GLU A 76 -5.64 -5.17 5.37
N ILE A 77 -5.08 -4.19 4.66
CA ILE A 77 -5.85 -3.26 3.83
C ILE A 77 -6.61 -4.02 2.74
N PHE A 78 -5.94 -4.93 2.04
CA PHE A 78 -6.57 -5.74 0.98
C PHE A 78 -7.72 -6.59 1.54
N HIS A 79 -7.48 -7.29 2.66
CA HIS A 79 -8.49 -8.12 3.33
C HIS A 79 -9.73 -7.29 3.72
N LYS A 80 -9.54 -6.15 4.38
CA LYS A 80 -10.65 -5.31 4.85
C LYS A 80 -11.36 -4.57 3.71
N ALA A 81 -10.62 -4.15 2.69
CA ALA A 81 -11.22 -3.59 1.48
C ALA A 81 -12.11 -4.63 0.79
N LEU A 82 -11.64 -5.88 0.67
CA LEU A 82 -12.44 -6.96 0.09
C LEU A 82 -13.71 -7.25 0.90
N PHE A 83 -13.62 -7.22 2.24
CA PHE A 83 -14.79 -7.36 3.12
C PHE A 83 -15.82 -6.24 2.90
N ASN A 84 -15.36 -5.02 2.62
CA ASN A 84 -16.20 -3.88 2.27
C ASN A 84 -16.59 -3.82 0.78
N CYS A 85 -16.41 -4.91 0.03
CA CYS A 85 -16.69 -4.97 -1.40
C CYS A 85 -15.95 -3.92 -2.26
N VAL A 86 -14.81 -3.43 -1.77
CA VAL A 86 -13.93 -2.50 -2.50
C VAL A 86 -12.86 -3.31 -3.25
N PRO A 87 -12.91 -3.40 -4.59
CA PRO A 87 -11.93 -4.16 -5.35
C PRO A 87 -10.59 -3.41 -5.42
N VAL A 88 -9.55 -4.00 -4.83
CA VAL A 88 -8.20 -3.41 -4.80
C VAL A 88 -7.19 -4.31 -5.53
N ARG A 89 -6.28 -3.67 -6.26
CA ARG A 89 -5.03 -4.25 -6.75
C ARG A 89 -3.90 -3.49 -6.11
N ALA A 90 -2.92 -4.20 -5.58
CA ALA A 90 -1.76 -3.60 -4.95
C ALA A 90 -0.47 -4.16 -5.57
N GLY A 91 0.49 -3.29 -5.80
CA GLY A 91 1.85 -3.66 -6.17
C GLY A 91 2.83 -3.16 -5.12
N ILE A 92 3.79 -4.01 -4.74
CA ILE A 92 4.85 -3.68 -3.79
C ILE A 92 6.16 -3.61 -4.55
N GLY A 93 6.79 -2.43 -4.51
CA GLY A 93 8.10 -2.16 -5.09
C GLY A 93 9.18 -2.02 -4.00
N LEU A 94 10.44 -2.20 -4.39
CA LEU A 94 11.59 -2.02 -3.51
C LEU A 94 12.74 -1.39 -4.31
N GLY A 95 13.30 -0.30 -3.79
CA GLY A 95 14.43 0.37 -4.43
C GLY A 95 14.47 1.86 -4.14
N ARG A 96 15.15 2.61 -5.01
CA ARG A 96 15.30 4.06 -4.86
C ARG A 96 13.97 4.77 -5.05
N PHE A 97 13.67 5.66 -4.11
CA PHE A 97 12.48 6.48 -4.10
C PHE A 97 12.80 7.81 -3.42
N ASN A 98 12.36 8.91 -4.03
CA ASN A 98 12.54 10.26 -3.52
C ASN A 98 11.18 10.90 -3.26
N VAL A 99 11.14 11.68 -2.18
CA VAL A 99 9.95 12.39 -1.73
C VAL A 99 10.28 13.85 -1.48
N ASN A 100 9.41 14.73 -1.96
CA ASN A 100 9.28 16.09 -1.48
C ASN A 100 7.82 16.31 -1.06
N PHE A 101 7.58 16.37 0.25
CA PHE A 101 6.24 16.55 0.79
C PHE A 101 5.69 17.97 0.60
N GLU A 102 6.56 18.98 0.57
CA GLU A 102 6.16 20.39 0.42
C GLU A 102 5.54 20.62 -0.97
N GLU A 103 6.17 20.04 -2.00
CA GLU A 103 5.74 20.16 -3.39
C GLU A 103 4.88 18.99 -3.87
N SER A 104 4.51 18.06 -2.97
CA SER A 104 3.78 16.83 -3.31
C SER A 104 4.41 16.06 -4.49
N MET A 105 5.74 15.98 -4.51
CA MET A 105 6.50 15.33 -5.59
C MET A 105 7.06 13.98 -5.13
N PHE A 106 6.69 12.92 -5.84
CA PHE A 106 7.06 11.54 -5.54
C PHE A 106 7.61 10.89 -6.81
N ALA A 107 8.86 10.45 -6.77
CA ALA A 107 9.50 9.89 -7.95
C ALA A 107 10.57 8.86 -7.60
N GLY A 108 10.64 7.79 -8.39
CA GLY A 108 11.73 6.82 -8.29
C GLY A 108 11.38 5.50 -8.98
N PRO A 109 12.39 4.69 -9.34
CA PRO A 109 12.17 3.38 -9.94
C PRO A 109 11.24 2.48 -9.12
N ALA A 110 11.37 2.49 -7.79
CA ALA A 110 10.55 1.64 -6.92
C ALA A 110 9.06 1.97 -7.00
N LEU A 111 8.71 3.25 -7.16
CA LEU A 111 7.32 3.69 -7.34
C LEU A 111 6.75 3.17 -8.67
N ILE A 112 7.54 3.29 -9.75
CA ILE A 112 7.14 2.84 -11.08
C ILE A 112 7.00 1.30 -11.12
N ASP A 113 7.93 0.59 -10.49
CA ASP A 113 7.90 -0.87 -10.39
C ASP A 113 6.67 -1.34 -9.61
N ALA A 114 6.35 -0.69 -8.48
CA ALA A 114 5.15 -0.96 -7.70
C ALA A 114 3.88 -0.73 -8.51
N TYR A 115 3.81 0.40 -9.22
CA TYR A 115 2.68 0.74 -10.09
C TYR A 115 2.48 -0.31 -11.19
N TYR A 116 3.54 -0.68 -11.91
CA TYR A 116 3.42 -1.69 -12.96
C TYR A 116 3.09 -3.07 -12.40
N ALA A 117 3.62 -3.46 -11.24
CA ALA A 117 3.27 -4.71 -10.60
C ALA A 117 1.76 -4.77 -10.29
N GLY A 118 1.19 -3.69 -9.74
CA GLY A 118 -0.23 -3.61 -9.38
C GLY A 118 -1.16 -3.51 -10.60
N GLU A 119 -0.84 -2.64 -11.57
CA GLU A 119 -1.71 -2.39 -12.73
C GLU A 119 -1.69 -3.52 -13.76
N ASN A 120 -0.56 -4.20 -13.93
CA ASN A 120 -0.47 -5.34 -14.85
C ASN A 120 -1.17 -6.60 -14.30
N ALA A 121 -1.43 -6.66 -13.00
CA ALA A 121 -2.18 -7.76 -12.40
C ALA A 121 -3.60 -7.82 -13.01
N LYS A 122 -3.96 -9.00 -13.52
CA LYS A 122 -5.29 -9.30 -14.08
C LYS A 122 -6.26 -9.87 -13.06
N TRP A 123 -5.88 -9.84 -11.78
CA TRP A 123 -6.66 -10.33 -10.64
C TRP A 123 -6.60 -9.32 -9.49
N LEU A 124 -7.54 -9.43 -8.55
CA LEU A 124 -7.51 -8.69 -7.29
C LEU A 124 -6.50 -9.34 -6.35
N GLY A 125 -5.59 -8.56 -5.79
CA GLY A 125 -4.56 -9.08 -4.90
C GLY A 125 -3.34 -8.20 -4.82
N ILE A 126 -2.29 -8.78 -4.26
CA ILE A 126 -1.00 -8.13 -3.99
C ILE A 126 0.05 -8.80 -4.87
N THR A 127 0.77 -8.00 -5.63
CA THR A 127 1.89 -8.43 -6.47
C THR A 127 3.17 -7.73 -6.03
N PHE A 128 4.30 -8.37 -6.30
CA PHE A 128 5.62 -7.84 -5.99
C PHE A 128 6.35 -7.51 -7.29
N SER A 129 7.11 -6.42 -7.29
CA SER A 129 8.19 -6.27 -8.27
C SER A 129 9.27 -7.33 -8.03
N GLU A 130 10.11 -7.60 -9.04
CA GLU A 130 11.16 -8.61 -8.92
C GLU A 130 12.11 -8.35 -7.73
N PRO A 131 12.63 -7.12 -7.49
CA PRO A 131 13.44 -6.83 -6.30
C PRO A 131 12.69 -7.08 -4.99
N ALA A 132 11.44 -6.67 -4.91
CA ALA A 132 10.62 -6.84 -3.70
C ALA A 132 10.33 -8.31 -3.41
N GLY A 133 10.01 -9.11 -4.44
CA GLY A 133 9.76 -10.54 -4.31
C GLY A 133 10.99 -11.33 -3.87
N LYS A 134 12.18 -10.98 -4.38
CA LYS A 134 13.45 -11.56 -3.94
C LYS A 134 13.72 -11.26 -2.45
N ALA A 135 13.54 -10.00 -2.06
CA ALA A 135 13.72 -9.57 -0.67
C ALA A 135 12.73 -10.27 0.28
N ALA A 136 11.45 -10.37 -0.11
CA ALA A 136 10.41 -11.03 0.68
C ALA A 136 10.62 -12.55 0.83
N SER A 137 11.34 -13.18 -0.10
CA SER A 137 11.63 -14.62 -0.09
C SER A 137 12.86 -14.99 0.74
N THR A 138 13.60 -14.00 1.26
CA THR A 138 14.80 -14.25 2.07
C THR A 138 14.38 -14.55 3.51
N LYS A 139 14.76 -15.73 4.02
CA LYS A 139 14.45 -16.19 5.38
C LYS A 139 15.20 -15.38 6.43
#